data_AF-A0A924JR38-F1
#
_entry.id   AF-A0A924JR38-F1
#
_cell.length_a   1.000
_cell.length_b   1.000
_cell.length_c   1.000
_cell.angle_alpha   90.00
_cell.angle_beta   90.00
_cell.angle_gamma   90.00
#
_symmetry.space_group_name_H-M   'P 1'
#
loop_
_entity.id
_entity.type
_entity.pdbx_description
1 polymer ?
#
loop_
_entity_poly.entity_id
_entity_poly.type
_entity_poly.pdbx_seq_one_letter_code
_entity_poly.pdbx_strand_id
1 'polypeptide(L)'
;MRLPNQPSSTALLRDLHTVLLNPLPGIAPALSELLSPLVHHSALVIFTEDCTGRPQKRAGEPSIADRVTVAELDVVKEAVRSNNGASWAATGIIAGSDRLFAGWIASSGALMVLTDPILVAPTAETLDEVMV
;
A
#
# COMPACT_ATOMS: atom_id res chain seq x y z
N MET A 1 -21.93 10.74 13.83
CA MET A 1 -22.32 10.16 12.53
C MET A 1 -21.11 9.39 11.99
N ARG A 2 -20.99 8.10 12.30
CA ARG A 2 -19.97 7.22 11.71
C ARG A 2 -20.59 6.63 10.44
N LEU A 3 -19.96 6.88 9.30
CA LEU A 3 -20.32 6.22 8.05
C LEU A 3 -20.02 4.72 8.22
N PRO A 4 -20.99 3.82 7.97
CA PRO A 4 -20.68 2.40 7.91
C PRO A 4 -19.75 2.15 6.71
N ASN A 5 -18.78 1.23 6.85
CA ASN A 5 -17.74 0.87 5.88
C ASN A 5 -16.47 1.74 5.76
N GLN A 6 -16.15 2.57 6.75
CA GLN A 6 -14.76 3.00 6.98
C GLN A 6 -14.35 2.63 8.40
N PRO A 7 -13.15 2.02 8.62
CA PRO A 7 -12.70 1.72 9.96
C PRO A 7 -12.61 3.03 10.73
N SER A 8 -13.30 3.10 11.86
CA SER A 8 -13.15 4.24 12.75
C SER A 8 -11.69 4.43 13.15
N SER A 9 -11.25 5.66 13.46
CA SER A 9 -9.86 5.93 13.88
C SER A 9 -9.42 5.04 15.05
N THR A 10 -10.31 4.74 15.99
CA THR A 10 -10.05 3.81 17.11
C THR A 10 -9.90 2.36 16.67
N ALA A 11 -10.63 1.94 15.64
CA ALA A 11 -10.47 0.60 15.07
C ALA A 11 -9.14 0.49 14.31
N LEU A 12 -8.82 1.49 13.49
CA LEU A 12 -7.56 1.54 12.75
C LEU A 12 -6.34 1.52 13.70
N LEU A 13 -6.36 2.29 14.79
CA LEU A 13 -5.27 2.27 15.78
C LEU A 13 -5.13 0.93 16.50
N ARG A 14 -6.25 0.24 16.76
CA ARG A 14 -6.24 -1.11 17.35
C ARG A 14 -5.68 -2.14 16.37
N ASP A 15 -6.02 -2.04 15.09
CA ASP A 15 -5.53 -2.98 14.07
C ASP A 15 -4.07 -2.68 13.69
N LEU A 16 -3.65 -1.42 13.79
CA LEU A 16 -2.24 -1.01 13.68
C LEU A 16 -1.35 -1.71 14.74
N HIS A 17 -1.87 -1.94 15.95
CA HIS A 17 -1.14 -2.70 16.96
C HIS A 17 -0.74 -4.10 16.47
N THR A 18 -1.60 -4.77 15.68
CA THR A 18 -1.29 -6.06 15.07
C THR A 18 -0.11 -5.95 14.09
N VAL A 19 -0.05 -4.88 13.30
CA VAL A 19 1.10 -4.62 12.40
C VAL A 19 2.39 -4.47 13.21
N LEU A 20 2.35 -3.75 14.33
CA LEU A 20 3.52 -3.51 15.18
C LEU A 20 4.04 -4.77 15.89
N LEU A 21 3.18 -5.76 16.15
CA LEU A 21 3.55 -7.03 16.76
C LEU A 21 4.17 -8.04 15.77
N ASN A 22 4.10 -7.77 14.46
CA ASN A 22 4.59 -8.70 13.46
C ASN A 22 6.13 -8.69 13.37
N PRO A 23 6.77 -9.86 13.16
CA PRO A 23 8.18 -9.89 12.79
C PRO A 23 8.39 -9.21 11.43
N LEU A 24 9.61 -8.76 11.13
CA LEU A 24 9.92 -8.00 9.92
C LEU A 24 9.32 -8.55 8.61
N PRO A 25 9.31 -9.87 8.34
CA PRO A 25 8.68 -10.42 7.14
C PRO A 25 7.16 -10.23 7.09
N GLY A 26 6.49 -10.21 8.25
CA GLY A 26 5.04 -10.09 8.38
C GLY A 26 4.52 -8.65 8.35
N ILE A 27 5.40 -7.64 8.43
CA ILE A 27 4.98 -6.23 8.46
C ILE A 27 4.23 -5.83 7.18
N ALA A 28 4.74 -6.21 6.00
CA ALA A 28 4.12 -5.82 4.74
C ALA A 28 2.74 -6.48 4.52
N PRO A 29 2.55 -7.79 4.76
CA PRO A 29 1.22 -8.40 4.75
C PRO A 29 0.24 -7.75 5.74
N ALA A 30 0.65 -7.57 7.00
CA ALA A 30 -0.22 -6.98 8.02
C ALA A 30 -0.60 -5.53 7.68
N LEU A 31 0.33 -4.76 7.10
CA LEU A 31 0.05 -3.39 6.66
C LEU A 31 -0.87 -3.36 5.43
N SER A 32 -0.70 -4.29 4.49
CA SER A 32 -1.58 -4.43 3.33
C SER A 32 -3.02 -4.73 3.77
N GLU A 33 -3.20 -5.65 4.72
CA GLU A 33 -4.50 -5.95 5.33
C GLU A 33 -5.10 -4.72 6.03
N LEU A 34 -4.31 -4.01 6.85
CA LEU A 34 -4.74 -2.80 7.54
C LEU A 34 -5.23 -1.71 6.57
N LEU A 35 -4.57 -1.57 5.42
CA LEU A 35 -4.88 -0.53 4.43
C LEU A 35 -6.01 -0.92 3.49
N SER A 36 -6.29 -2.21 3.30
CA SER A 36 -7.30 -2.72 2.36
C SER A 36 -8.70 -2.07 2.46
N PRO A 37 -9.22 -1.69 3.65
CA PRO A 37 -10.52 -1.02 3.74
C PRO A 37 -10.50 0.45 3.29
N LEU A 38 -9.31 1.05 3.17
CA LEU A 38 -9.12 2.46 2.82
C LEU A 38 -8.66 2.61 1.36
N VAL A 39 -7.75 1.73 0.93
CA VAL A 39 -7.11 1.77 -0.37
C VAL A 39 -6.96 0.35 -0.89
N HIS A 40 -7.73 0.00 -1.92
CA HIS A 40 -7.46 -1.20 -2.69
C HIS A 40 -6.15 -1.03 -3.45
N HIS A 41 -5.35 -2.09 -3.49
CA HIS A 41 -4.05 -2.14 -4.15
C HIS A 41 -3.74 -3.57 -4.55
N SER A 42 -3.06 -3.75 -5.69
CA SER A 42 -2.67 -5.09 -6.18
C SER A 42 -1.53 -5.69 -5.37
N ALA A 43 -0.60 -4.85 -4.92
CA ALA A 43 0.56 -5.25 -4.11
C ALA A 43 1.11 -4.07 -3.28
N LEU A 44 1.71 -4.40 -2.14
CA LEU A 44 2.44 -3.49 -1.25
C LEU A 44 3.90 -3.94 -1.18
N VAL A 45 4.84 -2.99 -1.35
CA VAL A 45 6.27 -3.27 -1.27
C VAL A 45 6.96 -2.21 -0.41
N ILE A 46 7.79 -2.64 0.53
CA ILE A 46 8.67 -1.78 1.32
C ILE A 46 10.12 -2.08 0.93
N PHE A 47 10.78 -1.07 0.39
CA PHE A 47 12.16 -1.11 -0.06
C PHE A 47 13.04 -0.30 0.88
N THR A 48 14.05 -0.95 1.45
CA THR A 48 15.04 -0.33 2.33
C THR A 48 16.42 -0.42 1.68
N GLU A 49 17.33 0.48 2.05
CA GLU A 49 18.62 0.63 1.37
C GLU A 49 19.51 -0.63 1.43
N ASP A 50 19.34 -1.45 2.47
CA ASP A 50 20.10 -2.70 2.65
C ASP A 50 19.53 -3.93 1.92
N CYS A 51 18.54 -3.75 1.03
CA CYS A 51 17.98 -4.89 0.30
C CYS A 51 18.99 -5.43 -0.72
N THR A 52 19.59 -6.59 -0.43
CA THR A 52 20.35 -7.37 -1.42
C THR A 52 19.39 -8.31 -2.16
N GLY A 53 19.30 -8.21 -3.48
CA GLY A 53 18.42 -9.06 -4.29
C GLY A 53 17.00 -8.51 -4.45
N ARG A 54 15.96 -9.23 -3.97
CA ARG A 54 14.53 -8.86 -4.14
C ARG A 54 13.95 -8.33 -2.82
N PRO A 55 13.03 -7.33 -2.85
CA PRO A 55 12.40 -6.82 -1.64
C PRO A 55 11.73 -7.91 -0.81
N GLN A 56 12.16 -8.09 0.43
CA GLN A 56 11.62 -9.12 1.33
C GLN A 56 10.33 -8.68 2.03
N LYS A 57 10.11 -7.37 2.16
CA LYS A 57 8.92 -6.80 2.81
C LYS A 57 7.88 -6.49 1.73
N ARG A 58 7.09 -7.49 1.36
CA ARG A 58 6.10 -7.40 0.27
C ARG A 58 4.83 -8.16 0.58
N ALA A 59 3.74 -7.77 -0.07
CA ALA A 59 2.43 -8.41 0.02
C ALA A 59 1.61 -8.20 -1.25
N GLY A 60 0.60 -9.03 -1.46
CA GLY A 60 -0.35 -8.94 -2.58
C GLY A 60 -0.04 -9.90 -3.72
N GLU A 61 -0.43 -9.51 -4.94
CA GLU A 61 -0.48 -10.35 -6.12
C GLU A 61 0.92 -10.88 -6.50
N PRO A 62 1.13 -12.22 -6.56
CA PRO A 62 2.46 -12.79 -6.77
C PRO A 62 3.13 -12.36 -8.09
N SER A 63 2.36 -12.12 -9.16
CA SER A 63 2.94 -11.66 -10.42
C SER A 63 3.51 -10.24 -10.35
N ILE A 64 3.18 -9.46 -9.32
CA ILE A 64 3.79 -8.17 -9.01
C ILE A 64 4.83 -8.31 -7.90
N ALA A 65 4.40 -8.78 -6.72
CA ALA A 65 5.22 -8.82 -5.51
C ALA A 65 6.50 -9.65 -5.72
N ASP A 66 6.39 -10.82 -6.37
CA ASP A 66 7.54 -11.69 -6.61
C ASP A 66 8.31 -11.36 -7.88
N ARG A 67 7.89 -10.34 -8.64
CA ARG A 67 8.56 -9.94 -9.89
C ARG A 67 9.19 -8.55 -9.85
N VAL A 68 8.75 -7.67 -8.97
CA VAL A 68 9.36 -6.35 -8.78
C VAL A 68 10.85 -6.44 -8.44
N THR A 69 11.65 -5.61 -9.09
CA THR A 69 13.11 -5.60 -8.92
C THR A 69 13.59 -4.36 -8.16
N VAL A 70 14.80 -4.42 -7.63
CA VAL A 70 15.43 -3.27 -6.97
C VAL A 70 15.64 -2.11 -7.95
N ALA A 71 16.08 -2.38 -9.18
CA ALA A 71 16.29 -1.34 -10.19
C ALA A 71 15.01 -0.57 -10.53
N GLU A 72 13.87 -1.28 -10.62
CA GLU A 72 12.56 -0.63 -10.80
C GLU A 72 12.20 0.25 -9.60
N LEU A 73 12.42 -0.24 -8.38
CA LEU A 73 12.11 0.49 -7.16
C LEU A 73 13.04 1.68 -6.91
N ASP A 74 14.29 1.65 -7.38
CA ASP A 74 15.19 2.80 -7.37
C ASP A 74 14.67 3.92 -8.27
N VAL A 75 14.16 3.58 -9.47
CA VAL A 75 13.53 4.55 -10.37
C VAL A 75 12.26 5.14 -9.75
N VAL A 76 11.41 4.29 -9.15
CA VAL A 76 10.22 4.74 -8.41
C VAL A 76 10.61 5.63 -7.23
N LYS A 77 11.66 5.29 -6.47
CA LYS A 77 12.18 6.08 -5.35
C LYS A 77 12.59 7.47 -5.83
N GLU A 78 13.27 7.58 -6.96
CA GLU A 78 13.66 8.89 -7.50
C GLU A 78 12.46 9.72 -7.98
N ALA A 79 11.47 9.08 -8.61
CA ALA A 79 10.23 9.76 -8.99
C ALA A 79 9.47 10.31 -7.77
N VAL A 80 9.36 9.51 -6.70
CA VAL A 80 8.70 9.93 -5.44
C VAL A 80 9.50 11.04 -4.75
N ARG A 81 10.84 10.94 -4.74
CA ARG A 81 11.72 11.97 -4.16
C ARG A 81 11.57 13.31 -4.88
N SER A 82 11.47 13.27 -6.21
CA SER A 82 11.23 14.46 -7.04
C SER A 82 9.87 15.11 -6.77
N ASN A 83 8.91 14.37 -6.22
CA ASN A 83 7.59 14.85 -5.82
C ASN A 83 7.49 15.07 -4.29
N ASN A 84 8.51 15.68 -3.69
CA ASN A 84 8.56 16.01 -2.27
C ASN A 84 8.37 14.80 -1.32
N GLY A 85 8.76 13.60 -1.76
CA GLY A 85 8.75 12.40 -0.92
C GLY A 85 7.41 11.66 -0.83
N ALA A 86 6.39 12.10 -1.57
CA ALA A 86 5.11 11.39 -1.68
C ALA A 86 4.54 11.48 -3.09
N SER A 87 3.88 10.43 -3.56
CA SER A 87 3.19 10.44 -4.86
C SER A 87 1.94 9.60 -4.78
N TRP A 88 0.88 10.06 -5.46
CA TRP A 88 -0.39 9.36 -5.55
C TRP A 88 -0.76 9.17 -7.02
N ALA A 89 -1.14 7.96 -7.40
CA ALA A 89 -1.52 7.59 -8.77
C ALA A 89 -0.52 8.05 -9.85
N ALA A 90 0.78 7.94 -9.55
CA ALA A 90 1.86 8.16 -10.50
C ALA A 90 2.07 6.91 -11.37
N THR A 91 2.72 7.06 -12.51
CA THR A 91 2.97 5.98 -13.47
C THR A 91 4.44 5.57 -13.44
N GLY A 92 4.73 4.27 -13.49
CA GLY A 92 6.11 3.75 -13.53
C GLY A 92 6.18 2.26 -13.81
N ILE A 93 7.39 1.80 -14.20
CA ILE A 93 7.63 0.38 -14.46
C ILE A 93 7.74 -0.37 -13.13
N ILE A 94 6.81 -1.30 -12.90
CA ILE A 94 6.79 -2.17 -11.72
C ILE A 94 6.47 -3.59 -12.17
N ALA A 95 7.35 -4.54 -11.84
CA ALA A 95 7.24 -5.93 -12.27
C ALA A 95 7.21 -6.08 -13.81
N GLY A 96 8.03 -5.28 -14.51
CA GLY A 96 8.18 -5.30 -15.96
C GLY A 96 7.00 -4.74 -16.76
N SER A 97 6.06 -4.06 -16.12
CA SER A 97 4.90 -3.43 -16.79
C SER A 97 4.72 -2.00 -16.33
N ASP A 98 4.16 -1.17 -17.21
CA ASP A 98 3.75 0.18 -16.84
C ASP A 98 2.52 0.12 -15.93
N ARG A 99 2.62 0.68 -14.72
CA ARG A 99 1.59 0.57 -13.68
C ARG A 99 1.38 1.88 -12.95
N LEU A 100 0.17 2.06 -12.45
CA LEU A 100 -0.10 3.11 -11.47
C LEU A 100 0.46 2.71 -10.11
N PHE A 101 0.99 3.68 -9.39
CA PHE A 101 1.46 3.49 -8.03
C PHE A 101 1.23 4.72 -7.15
N ALA A 102 1.15 4.46 -5.84
CA ALA A 102 1.33 5.48 -4.82
C ALA A 102 2.59 5.13 -4.02
N GLY A 103 3.34 6.15 -3.62
CA GLY A 103 4.64 5.94 -3.00
C GLY A 103 4.97 6.98 -1.94
N TRP A 104 5.69 6.57 -0.90
CA TRP A 104 6.12 7.43 0.20
C TRP A 104 7.55 7.10 0.61
N ILE A 105 8.36 8.13 0.82
CA ILE A 105 9.73 8.00 1.33
C ILE A 105 9.78 8.44 2.79
N ALA A 106 10.26 7.56 3.65
CA ALA A 106 10.58 7.88 5.03
C ALA A 106 11.91 8.65 5.13
N SER A 107 12.13 9.34 6.25
CA SER A 107 13.41 10.03 6.53
C SER A 107 14.62 9.10 6.56
N SER A 108 14.41 7.81 6.81
CA SER A 108 15.44 6.76 6.71
C SER A 108 15.80 6.37 5.27
N GLY A 109 15.16 6.96 4.26
CA GLY A 109 15.31 6.58 2.86
C GLY A 109 14.51 5.34 2.46
N ALA A 110 13.76 4.71 3.39
CA ALA A 110 12.87 3.62 3.03
C ALA A 110 11.72 4.11 2.13
N LEU A 111 11.44 3.36 1.06
CA LEU A 111 10.32 3.60 0.15
C LEU A 111 9.21 2.58 0.44
N MET A 112 7.98 3.04 0.58
CA MET A 112 6.79 2.19 0.52
C MET A 112 6.02 2.47 -0.76
N VAL A 113 5.58 1.42 -1.45
CA VAL A 113 4.83 1.50 -2.71
C VAL A 113 3.55 0.68 -2.60
N LEU A 114 2.43 1.26 -3.04
CA LEU A 114 1.19 0.56 -3.36
C LEU A 114 1.01 0.55 -4.88
N THR A 115 0.72 -0.60 -5.46
CA THR A 115 0.44 -0.72 -6.90
C THR A 115 -1.06 -0.69 -7.18
N ASP A 116 -1.43 -0.09 -8.30
CA ASP A 116 -2.80 0.12 -8.75
C ASP A 116 -3.72 0.67 -7.63
N PRO A 117 -3.32 1.77 -6.93
CA PRO A 117 -4.04 2.25 -5.77
C PRO A 117 -5.41 2.84 -6.17
N ILE A 118 -6.47 2.36 -5.54
CA ILE A 118 -7.83 2.88 -5.71
C ILE A 118 -8.39 3.20 -4.32
N LEU A 119 -8.77 4.48 -4.10
CA LEU A 119 -9.46 4.88 -2.87
C LEU A 119 -10.79 4.14 -2.79
N VAL A 120 -11.04 3.51 -1.64
CA VAL A 120 -12.35 2.91 -1.36
C VAL A 120 -13.29 4.04 -0.99
N ALA A 121 -14.21 4.39 -1.89
CA ALA A 121 -15.25 5.38 -1.60
C ALA A 121 -16.17 4.84 -0.48
N PRO A 122 -16.65 5.71 0.44
CA PRO A 122 -17.69 5.30 1.37
C PRO A 122 -18.93 4.91 0.56
N THR A 123 -19.34 3.65 0.64
CA THR A 123 -20.58 3.19 0.00
C THR A 123 -21.75 3.86 0.71
N ALA A 124 -22.42 4.80 0.04
CA ALA A 124 -23.76 5.19 0.44
C ALA A 124 -24.67 4.01 0.09
N GLU A 125 -25.14 3.25 1.08
CA GLU A 125 -26.17 2.25 0.81
C GLU A 125 -27.44 2.95 0.33
N THR A 126 -27.94 2.46 -0.80
CA THR A 126 -29.27 2.74 -1.33
C THR A 126 -30.29 2.31 -0.27
N LEU A 127 -31.11 3.24 0.19
CA LEU A 127 -32.31 2.96 0.97
C LEU A 127 -33.34 2.28 0.06
N ASP A 128 -33.22 0.97 -0.14
CA ASP A 128 -34.29 0.17 -0.75
C ASP A 128 -35.00 -0.67 0.33
N GLU A 129 -36.25 -0.25 0.58
CA GLU A 129 -37.42 -1.03 0.96
C GLU A 129 -37.27 -2.22 1.91
N VAL A 130 -37.70 -2.02 3.16
CA VAL A 130 -38.76 -2.89 3.72
C VAL A 130 -39.79 -2.01 4.41
N MET A 131 -40.85 -1.71 3.66
CA MET A 131 -42.19 -1.53 4.19
C MET A 131 -42.71 -2.92 4.58
N VAL A 132 -42.76 -3.24 5.88
CA VAL A 132 -43.86 -3.95 6.60
C VAL A 132 -43.71 -3.67 8.09
#